data_AF-A0A0E3QKW3-F1
#
_entry.id   AF-A0A0E3QKW3-F1
#
_cell.length_a   1.000
_cell.length_b   1.000
_cell.length_c   1.000
_cell.angle_alpha   90.00
_cell.angle_beta   90.00
_cell.angle_gamma   90.00
#
_symmetry.space_group_name_H-M   'P 1'
#
loop_
_entity.id
_entity.type
_entity.pdbx_description
1 polymer ?
#
loop_
_entity_poly.entity_id
_entity_poly.type
_entity_poly.pdbx_seq_one_letter_code
_entity_poly.pdbx_strand_id
1 'polypeptide(L)'
;MDIVCPCYYRDPDLNDYGACYCALYVSDEVIRGERSVESIPERRPPKEQRDAERAEEKKRAEVIESMEFTGKLSKPVWRCKVCGYLCAMDEPPGICPICKAKKERFERFM
;
A
#
# COMPACT_ATOMS: atom_id res chain seq x y z
N MET A 1 11.78 -7.60 8.10
CA MET A 1 12.61 -8.79 8.35
C MET A 1 13.09 -9.26 6.99
N ASP A 2 14.36 -9.07 6.65
CA ASP A 2 14.89 -9.16 5.28
C ASP A 2 15.68 -10.44 4.97
N ILE A 3 16.21 -11.13 5.99
CA ILE A 3 17.16 -12.26 5.83
C ILE A 3 16.62 -13.63 6.24
N VAL A 4 15.35 -13.72 6.64
CA VAL A 4 14.75 -15.04 6.94
C VAL A 4 14.66 -15.83 5.65
N CYS A 5 15.19 -17.06 5.62
CA CYS A 5 15.22 -17.88 4.42
C CYS A 5 13.78 -18.31 4.02
N PRO A 6 13.37 -18.14 2.74
CA PRO A 6 14.08 -17.48 1.63
C PRO A 6 14.10 -15.94 1.79
N CYS A 7 15.29 -15.34 1.73
CA CYS A 7 15.48 -13.90 1.97
C CYS A 7 15.08 -13.04 0.78
N TYR A 8 14.94 -11.73 1.00
CA TYR A 8 14.54 -10.77 -0.05
C TYR A 8 15.57 -10.62 -1.18
N TYR A 9 16.82 -11.03 -0.94
CA TYR A 9 17.92 -10.95 -1.91
C TYR A 9 18.01 -12.17 -2.84
N ARG A 10 17.35 -13.28 -2.50
CA ARG A 10 17.42 -14.54 -3.23
C ARG A 10 17.11 -14.38 -4.71
N ASP A 11 15.96 -13.83 -5.05
CA ASP A 11 15.49 -13.75 -6.44
C ASP A 11 16.37 -12.79 -7.28
N PRO A 12 16.73 -11.58 -6.80
CA PRO A 12 17.75 -10.76 -7.47
C PRO A 12 19.08 -11.50 -7.67
N ASP A 13 19.54 -12.24 -6.67
CA ASP A 13 20.80 -12.99 -6.77
C ASP A 13 20.74 -14.15 -7.76
N LEU A 14 19.61 -14.87 -7.81
CA LEU A 14 19.38 -15.90 -8.82
C LEU A 14 19.38 -15.34 -10.24
N ASN A 15 18.79 -14.15 -10.43
CA ASN A 15 18.72 -13.50 -11.74
C ASN A 15 20.09 -12.97 -12.19
N ASP A 16 20.83 -12.31 -11.30
CA ASP A 16 22.10 -11.67 -11.67
C ASP A 16 23.25 -12.69 -11.68
N TYR A 17 23.29 -13.58 -10.70
CA TYR A 17 24.43 -14.44 -10.40
C TYR A 17 24.16 -15.94 -10.55
N GLY A 18 22.91 -16.35 -10.76
CA GLY A 18 22.54 -17.77 -10.90
C GLY A 18 22.52 -18.56 -9.59
N ALA A 19 22.78 -17.93 -8.44
CA ALA A 19 22.71 -18.55 -7.12
C ALA A 19 22.38 -17.50 -6.06
N CYS A 20 21.69 -17.89 -4.97
CA CYS A 20 21.53 -17.01 -3.81
C CYS A 20 22.83 -16.93 -2.98
N TYR A 21 22.93 -15.96 -2.06
CA TYR A 21 24.15 -15.74 -1.27
C TYR A 21 24.71 -17.00 -0.58
N CYS A 22 23.84 -17.85 -0.03
CA CYS A 22 24.26 -19.09 0.63
C CYS A 22 24.45 -20.27 -0.33
N ALA A 23 24.25 -20.08 -1.64
CA ALA A 23 24.14 -21.13 -2.67
C ALA A 23 23.11 -22.25 -2.35
N LEU A 24 22.13 -21.97 -1.48
CA LEU A 24 21.03 -22.90 -1.18
C LEU A 24 20.05 -23.03 -2.36
N TYR A 25 19.87 -21.95 -3.11
CA TYR A 25 19.07 -21.89 -4.34
C TYR A 25 19.99 -21.55 -5.51
N VAL A 26 19.72 -22.16 -6.67
CA VAL A 26 20.40 -21.91 -7.95
C VAL A 26 19.37 -21.69 -9.06
N SER A 27 19.75 -20.98 -10.11
CA SER A 27 18.88 -20.71 -11.26
C SER A 27 18.78 -21.93 -12.17
N ASP A 28 17.76 -21.93 -13.02
CA ASP A 28 17.53 -23.03 -13.97
C ASP A 28 18.67 -23.15 -15.01
N GLU A 29 19.29 -22.04 -15.41
CA GLU A 29 20.48 -22.01 -16.28
C GLU A 29 21.64 -22.80 -15.67
N VAL A 30 21.82 -22.69 -14.35
CA VAL A 30 22.83 -23.44 -13.61
C VAL A 30 22.50 -24.93 -13.58
N ILE A 31 21.22 -25.28 -13.37
CA ILE A 31 20.77 -26.68 -13.37
C ILE A 31 21.00 -27.34 -14.75
N ARG A 32 20.76 -26.59 -15.83
CA ARG A 32 20.99 -27.05 -17.21
C ARG A 32 22.46 -27.08 -17.61
N GLY A 33 23.36 -26.58 -16.77
CA GLY A 33 24.79 -26.48 -17.07
C GLY A 33 25.14 -25.38 -18.08
N GLU A 34 24.22 -24.47 -18.36
CA GLU A 34 24.42 -23.31 -19.23
C GLU A 34 25.25 -22.23 -18.52
N ARG A 35 25.25 -22.24 -17.18
CA ARG A 35 26.05 -21.36 -16.32
C ARG A 35 26.68 -22.14 -15.17
N SER A 36 27.91 -21.82 -14.80
CA SER A 36 28.57 -22.35 -13.61
C SER A 36 28.25 -21.52 -12.37
N VAL A 37 28.08 -22.18 -11.22
CA VAL A 37 27.95 -21.49 -9.92
C VAL A 37 29.25 -20.77 -9.57
N GLU A 38 29.12 -19.50 -9.19
CA GLU A 38 30.23 -18.65 -8.75
C GLU A 38 29.93 -18.03 -7.38
N SER A 39 30.96 -17.48 -6.73
CA SER A 39 30.77 -16.72 -5.49
C SER A 39 30.10 -15.39 -5.78
N ILE A 40 29.04 -15.07 -5.05
CA ILE A 40 28.29 -13.83 -5.25
C ILE A 40 28.62 -12.79 -4.17
N PRO A 41 28.53 -11.49 -4.45
CA PRO A 41 28.70 -10.45 -3.44
C PRO A 41 27.54 -10.42 -2.42
N GLU A 42 27.80 -9.88 -1.23
CA GLU A 42 26.74 -9.58 -0.25
C GLU A 42 25.91 -8.40 -0.74
N ARG A 43 24.66 -8.65 -1.13
CA ARG A 43 23.72 -7.62 -1.60
C ARG A 43 23.13 -6.80 -0.46
N ARG A 44 23.11 -7.34 0.76
CA ARG A 44 22.46 -6.72 1.90
C ARG A 44 23.13 -5.38 2.26
N PRO A 45 22.39 -4.25 2.25
CA PRO A 45 22.94 -2.97 2.65
C PRO A 45 23.43 -2.96 4.11
N PRO A 46 24.38 -2.10 4.48
CA PRO A 46 24.79 -1.89 5.87
C PRO A 46 23.62 -1.55 6.80
N LYS A 47 23.78 -1.81 8.10
CA LYS A 47 22.71 -1.62 9.10
C LYS A 47 22.08 -0.23 9.05
N GLU A 48 22.90 0.81 8.95
CA GLU A 48 22.45 2.21 8.94
C GLU A 48 21.51 2.50 7.77
N GLN A 49 21.82 2.00 6.57
CA GLN A 49 20.99 2.16 5.39
C GLN A 49 19.66 1.41 5.55
N ARG A 50 19.69 0.17 6.05
CA ARG A 50 18.47 -0.61 6.30
C ARG A 50 17.58 0.02 7.36
N ASP A 51 18.16 0.62 8.40
CA ASP A 51 17.39 1.30 9.44
C ASP A 51 16.73 2.58 8.90
N ALA A 52 17.40 3.31 8.01
CA ALA A 52 16.81 4.44 7.29
C ALA A 52 15.69 4.01 6.33
N GLU A 53 15.91 2.99 5.51
CA GLU A 53 14.89 2.43 4.61
C GLU A 53 13.65 1.96 5.36
N ARG A 54 13.83 1.24 6.47
CA ARG A 54 12.72 0.81 7.34
C ARG A 54 11.95 1.97 7.94
N ALA A 55 12.63 3.04 8.33
CA ALA A 55 11.98 4.23 8.85
C ALA A 55 11.14 4.93 7.77
N GLU A 56 11.64 5.00 6.54
CA GLU A 56 10.90 5.55 5.39
C GLU A 56 9.71 4.67 5.00
N GLU A 57 9.87 3.35 4.95
CA GLU A 57 8.76 2.41 4.73
C GLU A 57 7.67 2.54 5.79
N LYS A 58 8.06 2.69 7.06
CA LYS A 58 7.12 2.88 8.17
C LYS A 58 6.32 4.18 8.02
N LYS A 59 6.99 5.30 7.71
CA LYS A 59 6.31 6.57 7.43
C LYS A 59 5.34 6.42 6.25
N ARG A 60 5.76 5.76 5.17
CA ARG A 60 4.89 5.52 4.00
C ARG A 60 3.67 4.68 4.35
N ALA A 61 3.84 3.63 5.16
CA ALA A 61 2.73 2.80 5.65
C ALA A 61 1.76 3.60 6.52
N GLU A 62 2.27 4.40 7.46
CA GLU A 62 1.46 5.28 8.32
C GLU A 62 0.65 6.30 7.49
N VAL A 63 1.25 6.87 6.44
CA VAL A 63 0.53 7.77 5.53
C VAL A 63 -0.58 7.03 4.78
N ILE A 64 -0.31 5.86 4.21
CA ILE A 64 -1.31 5.05 3.50
C ILE A 64 -2.46 4.67 4.45
N GLU A 65 -2.15 4.21 5.66
CA GLU A 65 -3.14 3.86 6.68
C GLU A 65 -4.00 5.07 7.07
N SER A 66 -3.38 6.24 7.27
CA SER A 66 -4.10 7.48 7.58
C SER A 66 -5.02 7.91 6.43
N MET A 67 -4.62 7.71 5.17
CA MET A 67 -5.43 8.02 3.99
C MET A 67 -6.60 7.05 3.84
N GLU A 68 -6.38 5.74 4.04
CA GLU A 68 -7.46 4.76 4.05
C GLU A 68 -8.46 5.01 5.19
N PHE A 69 -7.96 5.40 6.36
CA PHE A 69 -8.79 5.73 7.52
C PHE A 69 -9.62 7.00 7.30
N THR A 70 -9.03 8.05 6.73
CA THR A 70 -9.75 9.28 6.37
C THR A 70 -10.79 9.04 5.27
N GLY A 71 -10.51 8.16 4.31
CA GLY A 71 -11.49 7.72 3.31
C GLY A 71 -12.72 7.05 3.92
N LYS A 72 -12.55 6.25 4.98
CA LYS A 72 -13.66 5.61 5.73
C LYS A 72 -14.51 6.59 6.54
N LEU A 73 -13.93 7.72 6.98
CA LEU A 73 -14.64 8.74 7.76
C LEU A 73 -15.36 9.80 6.89
N SER A 74 -15.14 9.80 5.57
CA SER A 74 -15.80 10.73 4.67
C SER A 74 -17.29 10.39 4.54
N LYS A 75 -18.12 11.03 5.37
CA LYS A 75 -19.58 10.88 5.29
C LYS A 75 -20.08 11.37 3.93
N PRO A 76 -21.09 10.71 3.33
CA PRO A 76 -21.62 11.16 2.05
C PRO A 76 -22.24 12.54 2.17
N VAL A 77 -22.12 13.33 1.09
CA VAL A 77 -22.72 14.65 1.02
C VAL A 77 -24.13 14.51 0.45
N TRP A 78 -25.10 15.12 1.12
CA TRP A 78 -26.51 15.17 0.69
C TRP A 78 -26.88 16.58 0.26
N ARG A 79 -27.58 16.71 -0.87
CA ARG A 79 -28.08 17.96 -1.43
C ARG A 79 -29.60 18.00 -1.41
N CYS A 80 -30.18 19.08 -0.89
CA CYS A 80 -31.61 19.34 -1.03
C CYS A 80 -31.94 19.75 -2.46
N LYS A 81 -32.83 19.01 -3.15
CA LYS A 81 -33.25 19.32 -4.53
C LYS A 81 -34.07 20.62 -4.67
N VAL A 82 -34.52 21.20 -3.55
CA VAL A 82 -35.39 22.40 -3.56
C VAL A 82 -34.57 23.68 -3.50
N CYS A 83 -33.65 23.78 -2.53
CA CYS A 83 -32.88 25.00 -2.28
C CYS A 83 -31.36 24.82 -2.42
N GLY A 84 -30.89 23.61 -2.71
CA GLY A 84 -29.46 23.32 -2.89
C GLY A 84 -28.64 23.19 -1.60
N TYR A 85 -29.26 23.17 -0.41
CA TYR A 85 -28.56 22.97 0.87
C TYR A 85 -27.73 21.67 0.86
N LEU A 86 -26.48 21.74 1.33
CA LEU A 86 -25.53 20.63 1.40
C LEU A 86 -25.20 20.25 2.85
N CYS A 87 -25.17 18.96 3.17
CA CYS A 87 -24.70 18.45 4.46
C CYS A 87 -23.96 17.11 4.31
N ALA A 88 -22.87 16.92 5.05
CA ALA A 88 -22.11 15.67 5.08
C ALA A 88 -22.53 14.81 6.30
N MET A 89 -23.39 13.81 6.08
CA MET A 89 -23.95 12.95 7.12
C MET A 89 -24.24 11.55 6.54
N ASP A 90 -24.34 10.53 7.40
CA ASP A 90 -24.64 9.15 6.96
C ASP A 90 -25.99 9.08 6.25
N GLU A 91 -26.98 9.83 6.75
CA GLU A 91 -28.31 9.98 6.17
C GLU A 91 -28.71 11.46 6.04
N PRO A 92 -29.58 11.82 5.08
CA PRO A 92 -30.07 13.18 4.95
C PRO A 92 -31.00 13.55 6.12
N PRO A 93 -31.08 14.84 6.50
CA PRO A 93 -31.92 15.27 7.61
C PRO A 93 -33.40 15.02 7.32
N GLY A 94 -34.19 14.79 8.37
CA GLY A 94 -35.64 14.60 8.27
C GLY A 94 -36.35 15.76 7.55
N ILE A 95 -35.89 16.98 7.80
CA ILE A 95 -36.40 18.23 7.20
C ILE A 95 -35.21 19.14 6.86
N CYS A 96 -35.22 19.73 5.67
CA CYS A 96 -34.22 20.71 5.27
C CYS A 96 -34.29 21.94 6.18
N PRO A 97 -33.18 22.36 6.81
CA PRO A 97 -33.18 23.51 7.72
C PRO A 97 -33.54 24.81 7.01
N ILE A 98 -33.25 24.91 5.71
CA ILE A 98 -33.43 26.12 4.90
C ILE A 98 -34.85 26.22 4.34
N CYS A 99 -35.29 25.24 3.55
CA CYS A 99 -36.57 25.31 2.81
C CYS A 99 -37.69 24.41 3.36
N LYS A 100 -37.42 23.68 4.44
CA LYS A 100 -38.37 22.76 5.10
C LYS A 100 -38.84 21.57 4.25
N ALA A 101 -38.19 21.29 3.13
CA ALA A 101 -38.42 20.07 2.34
C ALA A 101 -38.13 18.80 3.17
N LYS A 102 -38.94 17.75 3.00
CA LYS A 102 -38.75 16.45 3.67
C LYS A 102 -37.52 15.69 3.16
N LYS A 103 -37.06 14.71 3.95
CA LYS A 103 -35.93 13.80 3.69
C LYS A 103 -35.92 13.21 2.27
N GLU A 104 -37.09 12.84 1.75
CA GLU A 104 -37.28 12.27 0.39
C GLU A 104 -36.84 13.20 -0.76
N ARG A 105 -36.71 14.51 -0.50
CA ARG A 105 -36.29 15.52 -1.50
C ARG A 105 -34.79 15.81 -1.46
N PHE A 106 -34.01 15.00 -0.75
CA PHE A 106 -32.54 15.03 -0.80
C PHE A 106 -32.01 14.01 -1.82
N GLU A 107 -30.91 14.35 -2.47
CA GLU A 107 -30.10 13.45 -3.29
C GLU A 107 -28.68 13.37 -2.78
N ARG A 108 -27.99 12.27 -3.08
CA ARG A 108 -26.55 12.17 -2.85
C ARG A 108 -25.84 13.11 -3.83
N PHE A 109 -24.96 13.94 -3.30
CA PHE A 109 -24.12 14.86 -4.04
C PHE A 109 -22.74 14.24 -4.14
N MET A 110 -22.46 13.60 -5.28
CA MET A 110 -21.33 12.70 -5.59
C MET A 110 -21.58 11.22 -5.30
#